data_AF-A0A502LD30-F1
#
_entry.id   AF-A0A502LD30-F1
#
_cell.length_a   1.000
_cell.length_b   1.000
_cell.length_c   1.000
_cell.angle_alpha   90.00
_cell.angle_beta   90.00
_cell.angle_gamma   90.00
#
_symmetry.space_group_name_H-M   'P 1'
#
loop_
_entity.id
_entity.type
_entity.pdbx_description
1 polymer ?
#
loop_
_entity_poly.entity_id
_entity_poly.type
_entity_poly.pdbx_seq_one_letter_code
_entity_poly.pdbx_strand_id
1 'polypeptide(L)'
;MKYELLKRTAIALFVGGVISSYTVAADDSLDKKVEENSEAIADLSNTVDKIDDSVSGLTKVHNNLLAEHNTLVEDVKSFSDAYNKFTDDTNAELNKKADVDDVEDALSRKANASDVYTKSESDSKFALKANSSVVSAHEVDINKLRTDVNTHTKRLDHLDNRVNKLDKDLKRGLAAQAALTGLFQPYTVGKANFTAAVGGYKSQTAVAVGTGYRYNQNIATKAGVAFSQGGGITYNAGVNFEW
;
A
#
# COMPACT_ATOMS: atom_id res chain seq x y z
N MET A 1 -15.80 10.21 95.82
CA MET A 1 -16.02 11.32 96.79
C MET A 1 -16.51 10.85 98.16
N LYS A 2 -17.56 10.02 98.30
CA LYS A 2 -18.09 9.63 99.62
C LYS A 2 -17.15 8.78 100.50
N TYR A 3 -16.27 7.95 99.92
CA TYR A 3 -15.40 7.04 100.70
C TYR A 3 -14.14 7.74 101.26
N GLU A 4 -13.56 8.67 100.51
CA GLU A 4 -12.38 9.45 100.94
C GLU A 4 -12.73 10.49 102.02
N LEU A 5 -13.93 11.09 101.95
CA LEU A 5 -14.42 11.93 103.05
C LEU A 5 -14.60 11.11 104.34
N LEU A 6 -15.01 9.84 104.23
CA LEU A 6 -15.23 8.94 105.36
C LEU A 6 -13.90 8.56 106.05
N LYS A 7 -12.84 8.28 105.27
CA LYS A 7 -11.51 7.97 105.82
C LYS A 7 -10.88 9.19 106.52
N ARG A 8 -10.95 10.38 105.89
CA ARG A 8 -10.44 11.63 106.48
C ARG A 8 -11.18 12.01 107.76
N THR A 9 -12.50 11.78 107.80
CA THR A 9 -13.33 12.03 109.01
C THR A 9 -13.03 11.01 110.11
N ALA A 10 -12.81 9.74 109.79
CA ALA A 10 -12.50 8.69 110.77
C ALA A 10 -11.12 8.86 111.43
N ILE A 11 -10.10 9.29 110.68
CA ILE A 11 -8.76 9.55 111.22
C ILE A 11 -8.77 10.79 112.13
N ALA A 12 -9.43 11.88 111.73
CA ALA A 12 -9.59 13.07 112.57
C ALA A 12 -10.35 12.79 113.88
N LEU A 13 -11.36 11.91 113.84
CA LEU A 13 -12.10 11.46 115.03
C LEU A 13 -11.26 10.59 115.98
N PHE A 14 -10.32 9.80 115.45
CA PHE A 14 -9.43 8.97 116.26
C PHE A 14 -8.31 9.80 116.92
N VAL A 15 -7.79 10.81 116.22
CA VAL A 15 -6.78 11.75 116.76
C VAL A 15 -7.41 12.71 117.79
N GLY A 16 -8.62 13.22 117.55
CA GLY A 16 -9.31 14.11 118.49
C GLY A 16 -9.94 13.43 119.71
N GLY A 17 -10.24 12.12 119.62
CA GLY A 17 -10.95 11.36 120.65
C GLY A 17 -10.10 10.92 121.86
N VAL A 18 -8.77 10.94 121.76
CA VAL A 18 -7.89 10.44 122.84
C VAL A 18 -7.45 11.56 123.82
N ILE A 19 -7.79 12.83 123.55
CA ILE A 19 -7.32 13.96 124.38
C ILE A 19 -8.19 14.23 125.63
N SER A 20 -9.37 13.62 125.78
CA SER A 20 -10.24 13.92 126.93
C SER A 20 -10.07 12.93 128.09
N SER A 21 -9.43 13.42 129.14
CA SER A 21 -9.53 13.03 130.57
C SER A 21 -8.69 11.88 131.12
N TYR A 22 -7.38 12.10 131.32
CA TYR A 22 -6.67 11.58 132.51
C TYR A 22 -5.57 12.56 132.96
N THR A 23 -5.80 13.23 134.08
CA THR A 23 -4.80 14.01 134.83
C THR A 23 -4.03 13.11 135.80
N VAL A 24 -2.94 12.49 135.35
CA VAL A 24 -1.87 11.97 136.23
C VAL A 24 -0.53 12.05 135.48
N ALA A 25 0.33 12.98 135.91
CA ALA A 25 1.76 13.09 135.58
C ALA A 25 2.19 12.65 134.16
N ALA A 26 1.81 13.43 133.14
CA ALA A 26 2.40 13.31 131.82
C ALA A 26 3.85 13.80 131.88
N ASP A 27 4.77 12.86 131.67
CA ASP A 27 6.14 13.11 131.26
C ASP A 27 6.08 13.89 129.93
N ASP A 28 6.33 15.21 129.93
CA ASP A 28 6.28 16.11 128.75
C ASP A 28 6.97 15.52 127.49
N SER A 29 7.91 14.59 127.70
CA SER A 29 8.60 13.80 126.68
C SER A 29 7.68 12.87 125.86
N LEU A 30 6.62 12.30 126.46
CA LEU A 30 5.69 11.39 125.78
C LEU A 30 4.71 12.15 124.89
N ASP A 31 4.15 13.27 125.37
CA ASP A 31 3.24 14.13 124.60
C ASP A 31 3.93 14.71 123.36
N LYS A 32 5.19 15.14 123.49
CA LYS A 32 5.99 15.61 122.36
C LYS A 32 6.19 14.54 121.28
N LYS A 33 6.44 13.29 121.66
CA LYS A 33 6.59 12.17 120.70
C LYS A 33 5.28 11.82 119.99
N VAL A 34 4.16 11.96 120.69
CA VAL A 34 2.83 11.74 120.09
C VAL A 34 2.54 12.82 119.05
N GLU A 35 2.87 14.08 119.34
CA GLU A 35 2.74 15.18 118.38
C GLU A 35 3.65 14.97 117.15
N GLU A 36 4.93 14.65 117.35
CA GLU A 36 5.88 14.33 116.27
C GLU A 36 5.40 13.17 115.38
N ASN A 37 4.81 12.13 115.98
CA ASN A 37 4.24 11.01 115.22
C ASN A 37 2.97 11.40 114.45
N SER A 38 2.13 12.27 115.02
CA SER A 38 0.92 12.79 114.36
C SER A 38 1.30 13.59 113.10
N GLU A 39 2.30 14.47 113.21
CA GLU A 39 2.86 15.22 112.08
C GLU A 39 3.43 14.27 111.01
N ALA A 40 4.23 13.28 111.40
CA ALA A 40 4.80 12.30 110.46
C ALA A 40 3.73 11.46 109.74
N ILE A 41 2.65 11.08 110.42
CA ILE A 41 1.51 10.36 109.82
C ILE A 41 0.77 11.26 108.82
N ALA A 42 0.60 12.56 109.12
CA ALA A 42 -0.01 13.51 108.20
C ALA A 42 0.82 13.68 106.92
N ASP A 43 2.15 13.79 107.05
CA ASP A 43 3.06 13.85 105.90
C ASP A 43 3.05 12.58 105.05
N LEU A 44 2.96 11.41 105.71
CA LEU A 44 2.80 10.13 105.01
C LEU A 44 1.46 10.07 104.26
N SER A 45 0.37 10.53 104.87
CA SER A 45 -0.94 10.61 104.21
C SER A 45 -0.90 11.50 102.98
N ASN A 46 -0.25 12.68 103.08
CA ASN A 46 -0.06 13.58 101.96
C ASN A 46 0.79 12.94 100.84
N THR A 47 1.77 12.11 101.20
CA THR A 47 2.59 11.37 100.24
C THR A 47 1.78 10.26 99.55
N VAL A 48 0.96 9.52 100.31
CA VAL A 48 0.06 8.49 99.77
C VAL A 48 -0.95 9.09 98.79
N ASP A 49 -1.54 10.25 99.09
CA ASP A 49 -2.46 10.96 98.19
C ASP A 49 -1.77 11.33 96.86
N LYS A 50 -0.53 11.85 96.91
CA LYS A 50 0.26 12.18 95.70
C LYS A 50 0.58 10.94 94.86
N ILE A 51 0.85 9.80 95.51
CA ILE A 51 1.08 8.52 94.83
C ILE A 51 -0.20 8.05 94.16
N ASP A 52 -1.35 8.12 94.83
CA ASP A 52 -2.66 7.73 94.27
C ASP A 52 -3.02 8.56 93.04
N ASP A 53 -2.81 9.88 93.10
CA ASP A 53 -2.99 10.79 91.96
C ASP A 53 -2.07 10.42 90.79
N SER A 54 -0.80 10.10 91.07
CA SER A 54 0.18 9.69 90.07
C SER A 54 -0.17 8.35 89.42
N VAL A 55 -0.61 7.37 90.22
CA VAL A 55 -1.06 6.04 89.74
C VAL A 55 -2.31 6.18 88.88
N SER A 56 -3.26 7.02 89.30
CA SER A 56 -4.46 7.35 88.53
C SER A 56 -4.10 8.02 87.19
N GLY A 57 -3.13 8.93 87.18
CA GLY A 57 -2.59 9.56 85.98
C GLY A 57 -1.94 8.54 85.03
N LEU A 58 -1.06 7.68 85.55
CA LEU A 58 -0.39 6.63 84.77
C LEU A 58 -1.38 5.64 84.17
N THR A 59 -2.42 5.28 84.90
CA THR A 59 -3.49 4.37 84.43
C THR A 59 -4.22 4.97 83.23
N LYS A 60 -4.53 6.27 83.25
CA LYS A 60 -5.15 6.97 82.11
C LYS A 60 -4.23 6.97 80.88
N VAL A 61 -2.95 7.30 81.07
CA VAL A 61 -1.96 7.29 79.96
C VAL A 61 -1.81 5.90 79.38
N HIS A 62 -1.74 4.85 80.22
CA HIS A 62 -1.63 3.47 79.77
C HIS A 62 -2.84 3.04 78.94
N ASN A 63 -4.06 3.36 79.39
CA ASN A 63 -5.28 3.03 78.65
C ASN A 63 -5.34 3.75 77.30
N ASN A 64 -4.90 5.01 77.23
CA ASN A 64 -4.82 5.75 75.97
C ASN A 64 -3.80 5.12 75.01
N LEU A 65 -2.60 4.79 75.50
CA LEU A 65 -1.55 4.14 74.70
C LEU A 65 -1.99 2.76 74.19
N LEU A 66 -2.72 2.00 75.02
CA LEU A 66 -3.27 0.70 74.62
C LEU A 66 -4.31 0.85 73.50
N ALA A 67 -5.14 1.89 73.56
CA ALA A 67 -6.08 2.20 72.48
C ALA A 67 -5.36 2.57 71.18
N GLU A 68 -4.36 3.45 71.23
CA GLU A 68 -3.53 3.83 70.08
C GLU A 68 -2.79 2.62 69.47
N HIS A 69 -2.22 1.76 70.33
CA HIS A 69 -1.54 0.54 69.89
C HIS A 69 -2.50 -0.41 69.18
N ASN A 70 -3.73 -0.60 69.69
CA ASN A 70 -4.72 -1.43 69.03
C ASN A 70 -5.13 -0.89 67.66
N THR A 71 -5.31 0.43 67.53
CA THR A 71 -5.56 1.07 66.22
C THR A 71 -4.39 0.84 65.26
N LEU A 72 -3.14 1.02 65.71
CA LEU A 72 -1.97 0.77 64.88
C LEU A 72 -1.87 -0.69 64.40
N VAL A 73 -2.21 -1.66 65.26
CA VAL A 73 -2.25 -3.08 64.90
C VAL A 73 -3.30 -3.34 63.80
N GLU A 74 -4.47 -2.71 63.89
CA GLU A 74 -5.52 -2.81 62.87
C GLU A 74 -5.09 -2.17 61.55
N ASP A 75 -4.43 -1.01 61.59
CA ASP A 75 -3.90 -0.32 60.41
C ASP A 75 -2.82 -1.15 59.71
N VAL A 76 -1.89 -1.73 60.47
CA VAL A 76 -0.82 -2.60 59.93
C VAL A 76 -1.42 -3.85 59.28
N LYS A 77 -2.44 -4.46 59.90
CA LYS A 77 -3.15 -5.59 59.32
C LYS A 77 -3.83 -5.21 57.99
N SER A 78 -4.55 -4.09 57.98
CA SER A 78 -5.22 -3.58 56.79
C SER A 78 -4.24 -3.25 55.66
N PHE A 79 -3.07 -2.68 55.99
CA PHE A 79 -2.00 -2.44 55.03
C PHE A 79 -1.46 -3.74 54.43
N SER A 80 -1.23 -4.76 55.27
CA SER A 80 -0.77 -6.08 54.80
C SER A 80 -1.76 -6.73 53.85
N ASP A 81 -3.06 -6.65 54.15
CA ASP A 81 -4.12 -7.19 53.28
C ASP A 81 -4.16 -6.46 51.94
N ALA A 82 -4.03 -5.13 51.96
CA ALA A 82 -3.97 -4.30 50.75
C ALA A 82 -2.72 -4.61 49.89
N TYR A 83 -1.57 -4.81 50.52
CA TYR A 83 -0.31 -5.13 49.83
C TYR A 83 -0.38 -6.50 49.14
N ASN A 84 -0.92 -7.51 49.82
CA ASN A 84 -1.09 -8.84 49.25
C ASN A 84 -2.05 -8.78 48.04
N LYS A 85 -3.18 -8.08 48.17
CA LYS A 85 -4.12 -7.90 47.06
C LYS A 85 -3.48 -7.18 45.86
N PHE A 86 -2.72 -6.10 46.09
CA PHE A 86 -2.00 -5.40 45.04
C PHE A 86 -1.01 -6.31 44.30
N THR A 87 -0.32 -7.18 45.04
CA THR A 87 0.62 -8.16 44.49
C THR A 87 -0.10 -9.20 43.63
N ASP A 88 -1.22 -9.73 44.10
CA ASP A 88 -2.03 -10.71 43.37
C ASP A 88 -2.63 -10.11 42.09
N ASP A 89 -3.21 -8.91 42.18
CA ASP A 89 -3.76 -8.17 41.03
C ASP A 89 -2.68 -7.90 39.97
N THR A 90 -1.49 -7.47 40.41
CA THR A 90 -0.34 -7.22 39.52
C THR A 90 0.12 -8.50 38.83
N ASN A 91 0.27 -9.60 39.59
CA ASN A 91 0.68 -10.88 39.02
C ASN A 91 -0.38 -11.44 38.04
N ALA A 92 -1.66 -11.26 38.32
CA ALA A 92 -2.74 -11.65 37.41
C ALA A 92 -2.68 -10.88 36.08
N GLU A 93 -2.45 -9.57 36.12
CA GLU A 93 -2.29 -8.75 34.90
C GLU A 93 -1.01 -9.06 34.13
N LEU A 94 0.11 -9.32 34.83
CA LEU A 94 1.35 -9.75 34.21
C LEU A 94 1.19 -11.10 33.50
N ASN A 95 0.53 -12.06 34.12
CA ASN A 95 0.28 -13.38 33.52
C ASN A 95 -0.58 -13.28 32.26
N LYS A 96 -1.61 -12.43 32.24
CA LYS A 96 -2.42 -12.18 31.01
C LYS A 96 -1.58 -11.56 29.90
N LYS A 97 -0.70 -10.59 30.22
CA LYS A 97 0.17 -9.93 29.21
C LYS A 97 1.30 -10.84 28.74
N ALA A 98 1.71 -11.80 29.56
CA ALA A 98 2.75 -12.76 29.26
C ALA A 98 2.20 -14.05 28.64
N ASP A 99 0.91 -14.15 28.36
CA ASP A 99 0.33 -15.28 27.65
C ASP A 99 0.85 -15.26 26.19
N VAL A 100 1.98 -15.94 26.01
CA VAL A 100 2.68 -16.09 24.74
C VAL A 100 1.75 -16.75 23.72
N ASP A 101 0.83 -17.60 24.16
CA ASP A 101 -0.08 -18.33 23.27
C ASP A 101 -1.10 -17.36 22.63
N ASP A 102 -1.62 -16.39 23.38
CA ASP A 102 -2.52 -15.35 22.84
C ASP A 102 -1.79 -14.43 21.84
N VAL A 103 -0.52 -14.09 22.12
CA VAL A 103 0.32 -13.28 21.22
C VAL A 103 0.70 -14.09 19.97
N GLU A 104 1.04 -15.36 20.13
CA GLU A 104 1.39 -16.28 19.05
C GLU A 104 0.20 -16.56 18.14
N ASP A 105 -1.00 -16.76 18.71
CA ASP A 105 -2.23 -16.96 17.94
C ASP A 105 -2.64 -15.67 17.22
N ALA A 106 -2.57 -14.50 17.87
CA ALA A 106 -2.83 -13.22 17.22
C ALA A 106 -1.82 -12.92 16.09
N LEU A 107 -0.55 -13.26 16.28
CA LEU A 107 0.50 -13.10 15.28
C LEU A 107 0.30 -14.08 14.11
N SER A 108 -0.03 -15.33 14.40
CA SER A 108 -0.33 -16.37 13.40
C SER A 108 -1.55 -16.02 12.56
N ARG A 109 -2.62 -15.50 13.19
CA ARG A 109 -3.81 -14.99 12.47
C ARG A 109 -3.53 -13.78 11.58
N LYS A 110 -2.60 -12.90 11.97
CA LYS A 110 -2.22 -11.70 11.20
C LYS A 110 -1.18 -12.00 10.12
N ALA A 111 -0.37 -13.03 10.29
CA ALA A 111 0.71 -13.43 9.42
C ALA A 111 0.54 -14.89 8.99
N ASN A 112 -0.53 -15.19 8.25
CA ASN A 112 -0.51 -16.39 7.42
C ASN A 112 0.60 -16.21 6.38
N ALA A 113 1.78 -16.76 6.66
CA ALA A 113 2.92 -16.72 5.74
C ALA A 113 2.56 -17.34 4.37
N SER A 114 1.52 -18.17 4.31
CA SER A 114 0.92 -18.71 3.08
C SER A 114 0.22 -17.66 2.20
N ASP A 115 -0.27 -16.58 2.80
CA ASP A 115 -1.11 -15.58 2.12
C ASP A 115 -0.28 -14.37 1.63
N VAL A 116 0.99 -14.28 2.05
CA VAL A 116 1.91 -13.20 1.68
C VAL A 116 3.01 -13.74 0.77
N TYR A 117 3.02 -13.29 -0.48
CA TYR A 117 4.12 -13.60 -1.39
C TYR A 117 5.44 -13.00 -0.90
N THR A 118 6.51 -13.78 -1.02
CA THR A 118 7.87 -13.25 -0.93
C THR A 118 8.10 -12.20 -2.02
N LYS A 119 9.12 -11.35 -1.84
CA LYS A 119 9.52 -10.38 -2.87
C LYS A 119 9.79 -11.06 -4.22
N SER A 120 10.48 -12.20 -4.21
CA SER A 120 10.80 -12.96 -5.42
C SER A 120 9.57 -13.48 -6.15
N GLU A 121 8.56 -13.97 -5.42
CA GLU A 121 7.30 -14.44 -6.01
C GLU A 121 6.48 -13.30 -6.58
N SER A 122 6.40 -12.18 -5.86
CA SER A 122 5.73 -10.96 -6.32
C SER A 122 6.38 -10.45 -7.60
N ASP A 123 7.71 -10.27 -7.60
CA ASP A 123 8.47 -9.81 -8.76
C ASP A 123 8.28 -10.74 -9.97
N SER A 124 8.29 -12.05 -9.74
CA SER A 124 8.04 -13.06 -10.78
C SER A 124 6.63 -12.96 -11.36
N LYS A 125 5.60 -12.78 -10.52
CA LYS A 125 4.21 -12.60 -10.97
C LYS A 125 4.02 -11.28 -11.74
N PHE A 126 4.64 -10.19 -11.27
CA PHE A 126 4.62 -8.91 -11.97
C PHE A 126 5.31 -9.00 -13.34
N ALA A 127 6.47 -9.66 -13.41
CA ALA A 127 7.19 -9.88 -14.66
C ALA A 127 6.36 -10.71 -15.67
N LEU A 128 5.68 -11.77 -15.21
CA LEU A 128 4.78 -12.56 -16.07
C LEU A 128 3.62 -11.72 -16.62
N LYS A 129 3.02 -10.87 -15.80
CA LYS A 129 1.92 -9.98 -16.24
C LYS A 129 2.40 -8.92 -17.23
N ALA A 130 3.57 -8.32 -17.00
CA ALA A 130 4.17 -7.37 -17.92
C ALA A 130 4.47 -8.03 -19.28
N ASN A 131 5.08 -9.23 -19.26
CA ASN A 131 5.35 -10.01 -20.46
C ASN A 131 4.07 -10.35 -21.23
N SER A 132 3.00 -10.78 -20.53
CA SER A 132 1.73 -11.09 -21.19
C SER A 132 1.14 -9.89 -21.94
N SER A 133 1.21 -8.68 -21.37
CA SER A 133 0.71 -7.47 -22.03
C SER A 133 1.50 -7.12 -23.29
N VAL A 134 2.83 -7.26 -23.24
CA VAL A 134 3.72 -6.99 -24.39
C VAL A 134 3.50 -8.03 -25.49
N VAL A 135 3.35 -9.30 -25.13
CA VAL A 135 3.10 -10.39 -26.09
C VAL A 135 1.78 -10.19 -26.83
N SER A 136 0.70 -9.82 -26.13
CA SER A 136 -0.59 -9.53 -26.79
C SER A 136 -0.53 -8.33 -27.72
N ALA A 137 0.23 -7.28 -27.38
CA ALA A 137 0.43 -6.14 -28.28
C ALA A 137 1.21 -6.56 -29.54
N HIS A 138 2.29 -7.34 -29.37
CA HIS A 138 3.07 -7.86 -30.50
C HIS A 138 2.24 -8.79 -31.39
N GLU A 139 1.32 -9.59 -30.85
CA GLU A 139 0.44 -10.45 -31.64
C GLU A 139 -0.44 -9.63 -32.61
N VAL A 140 -0.98 -8.50 -32.14
CA VAL A 140 -1.76 -7.57 -32.97
C VAL A 140 -0.91 -6.97 -34.08
N ASP A 141 0.29 -6.50 -33.75
CA ASP A 141 1.22 -5.91 -34.73
C ASP A 141 1.68 -6.92 -35.78
N ILE A 142 1.98 -8.16 -35.39
CA ILE A 142 2.34 -9.26 -36.30
C ILE A 142 1.19 -9.57 -37.26
N ASN A 143 -0.05 -9.63 -36.78
CA ASN A 143 -1.22 -9.88 -37.61
C ASN A 143 -1.46 -8.74 -38.63
N LYS A 144 -1.23 -7.49 -38.21
CA LYS A 144 -1.28 -6.33 -39.09
C LYS A 144 -0.19 -6.41 -40.17
N LEU A 145 1.06 -6.65 -39.79
CA LEU A 145 2.18 -6.81 -40.71
C LEU A 145 1.94 -7.95 -41.71
N ARG A 146 1.37 -9.08 -41.27
CA ARG A 146 1.02 -10.20 -42.15
C ARG A 146 -0.03 -9.81 -43.19
N THR A 147 -1.00 -8.98 -42.80
CA THR A 147 -2.04 -8.46 -43.71
C THR A 147 -1.45 -7.48 -44.74
N ASP A 148 -0.56 -6.59 -44.28
CA ASP A 148 0.11 -5.62 -45.14
C ASP A 148 1.03 -6.32 -46.15
N VAL A 149 1.81 -7.32 -45.72
CA VAL A 149 2.66 -8.15 -46.59
C VAL A 149 1.81 -8.85 -47.65
N ASN A 150 0.70 -9.49 -47.27
CA ASN A 150 -0.20 -10.15 -48.24
C ASN A 150 -0.78 -9.17 -49.26
N THR A 151 -1.10 -7.94 -48.84
CA THR A 151 -1.58 -6.88 -49.72
C THR A 151 -0.48 -6.41 -50.68
N HIS A 152 0.75 -6.26 -50.18
CA HIS A 152 1.90 -5.91 -51.01
C HIS A 152 2.25 -6.99 -52.02
N THR A 153 2.23 -8.27 -51.65
CA THR A 153 2.44 -9.39 -52.58
C THR A 153 1.45 -9.32 -53.75
N LYS A 154 0.15 -9.16 -53.47
CA LYS A 154 -0.86 -9.00 -54.53
C LYS A 154 -0.58 -7.80 -55.42
N ARG A 155 -0.17 -6.66 -54.87
CA ARG A 155 0.18 -5.46 -55.65
C ARG A 155 1.40 -5.71 -56.53
N LEU A 156 2.40 -6.43 -56.04
CA LEU A 156 3.59 -6.81 -56.82
C LEU A 156 3.22 -7.74 -57.98
N ASP A 157 2.36 -8.74 -57.76
CA ASP A 157 1.88 -9.63 -58.83
C ASP A 157 1.13 -8.84 -59.92
N HIS A 158 0.32 -7.85 -59.51
CA HIS A 158 -0.38 -6.97 -60.47
C HIS A 158 0.59 -6.07 -61.23
N LEU A 159 1.65 -5.57 -60.57
CA LEU A 159 2.68 -4.78 -61.22
C LEU A 159 3.48 -5.61 -62.22
N ASP A 160 3.87 -6.83 -61.87
CA ASP A 160 4.58 -7.75 -62.77
C ASP A 160 3.73 -8.04 -64.03
N ASN A 161 2.45 -8.35 -63.85
CA ASN A 161 1.52 -8.54 -64.96
C ASN A 161 1.38 -7.29 -65.84
N ARG A 162 1.28 -6.10 -65.23
CA ARG A 162 1.19 -4.82 -65.96
C ARG A 162 2.47 -4.51 -66.71
N VAL A 163 3.63 -4.76 -66.13
CA VAL A 163 4.94 -4.58 -66.76
C VAL A 163 5.11 -5.53 -67.93
N ASN A 164 4.76 -6.80 -67.76
CA ASN A 164 4.78 -7.81 -68.83
C ASN A 164 3.82 -7.46 -69.96
N LYS A 165 2.63 -6.91 -69.64
CA LYS A 165 1.69 -6.42 -70.66
C LYS A 165 2.23 -5.20 -71.38
N LEU A 166 2.78 -4.23 -70.66
CA LEU A 166 3.38 -3.02 -71.24
C LEU A 166 4.54 -3.36 -72.18
N ASP A 167 5.42 -4.29 -71.80
CA ASP A 167 6.51 -4.76 -72.66
C ASP A 167 5.98 -5.40 -73.95
N LYS A 168 4.92 -6.22 -73.88
CA LYS A 168 4.28 -6.79 -75.06
C LYS A 168 3.61 -5.72 -75.93
N ASP A 169 2.86 -4.80 -75.33
CA ASP A 169 2.15 -3.74 -76.04
C ASP A 169 3.14 -2.78 -76.72
N LEU A 170 4.26 -2.46 -76.06
CA LEU A 170 5.35 -1.67 -76.64
C LEU A 170 6.00 -2.39 -77.82
N LYS A 171 6.35 -3.67 -77.67
CA LYS A 171 6.96 -4.46 -78.76
C LYS A 171 6.03 -4.54 -79.98
N ARG A 172 4.74 -4.73 -79.75
CA ARG A 172 3.70 -4.74 -80.79
C ARG A 172 3.55 -3.39 -81.48
N GLY A 173 3.52 -2.30 -80.71
CA GLY A 173 3.43 -0.94 -81.25
C GLY A 173 4.63 -0.61 -82.14
N LEU A 174 5.84 -0.98 -81.72
CA LEU A 174 7.05 -0.80 -82.52
C LEU A 174 7.06 -1.67 -83.79
N ALA A 175 6.61 -2.93 -83.71
CA ALA A 175 6.46 -3.78 -84.89
C ALA A 175 5.43 -3.20 -85.89
N ALA A 176 4.29 -2.72 -85.38
CA ALA A 176 3.26 -2.05 -86.19
C ALA A 176 3.80 -0.79 -86.84
N GLN A 177 4.57 0.02 -86.11
CA GLN A 177 5.22 1.20 -86.66
C GLN A 177 6.22 0.85 -87.76
N ALA A 178 7.05 -0.19 -87.56
CA ALA A 178 7.98 -0.67 -88.58
C ALA A 178 7.23 -1.10 -89.86
N ALA A 179 6.08 -1.78 -89.72
CA ALA A 179 5.23 -2.16 -90.85
C ALA A 179 4.66 -0.92 -91.57
N LEU A 180 4.16 0.06 -90.81
CA LEU A 180 3.61 1.31 -91.34
C LEU A 180 4.65 2.14 -92.10
N THR A 181 5.90 2.16 -91.64
CA THR A 181 6.99 2.86 -92.33
C THR A 181 7.41 2.16 -93.63
N GLY A 182 7.17 0.85 -93.75
CA GLY A 182 7.43 0.08 -94.97
C GLY A 182 6.39 0.29 -96.08
N LEU A 183 5.29 1.02 -95.82
CA LEU A 183 4.28 1.31 -96.83
C LEU A 183 4.82 2.29 -97.89
N PHE A 184 4.80 1.85 -99.15
CA PHE A 184 5.26 2.65 -100.28
C PHE A 184 4.41 3.90 -100.50
N GLN A 185 5.05 4.94 -101.03
CA GLN A 185 4.36 6.18 -101.39
C GLN A 185 3.93 6.15 -102.86
N PRO A 186 2.82 6.82 -103.23
CA PRO A 186 2.36 6.93 -104.62
C PRO A 186 3.41 7.59 -105.54
N TYR A 187 3.83 6.90 -106.59
CA TYR A 187 4.73 7.49 -107.61
C TYR A 187 3.95 8.21 -108.73
N THR A 188 2.80 7.67 -109.14
CA THR A 188 2.05 8.17 -110.31
C THR A 188 0.97 9.18 -109.92
N VAL A 189 0.94 10.34 -110.59
CA VAL A 189 -0.07 11.38 -110.40
C VAL A 189 -1.45 10.92 -110.89
N GLY A 190 -2.49 11.26 -110.14
CA GLY A 190 -3.89 11.01 -110.54
C GLY A 190 -4.37 9.57 -110.39
N LYS A 191 -3.61 8.71 -109.71
CA LYS A 191 -3.98 7.30 -109.43
C LYS A 191 -3.90 6.99 -107.94
N ALA A 192 -4.89 6.26 -107.44
CA ALA A 192 -4.84 5.69 -106.10
C ALA A 192 -3.85 4.52 -106.04
N ASN A 193 -3.10 4.42 -104.94
CA ASN A 193 -2.14 3.35 -104.69
C ASN A 193 -2.54 2.58 -103.44
N PHE A 194 -2.55 1.26 -103.52
CA PHE A 194 -2.75 0.37 -102.38
C PHE A 194 -1.43 -0.31 -102.04
N THR A 195 -1.07 -0.33 -100.76
CA THR A 195 0.20 -0.84 -100.27
C THR A 195 -0.02 -1.74 -99.07
N ALA A 196 0.80 -2.78 -98.96
CA ALA A 196 0.85 -3.66 -97.81
C ALA A 196 2.31 -3.90 -97.43
N ALA A 197 2.58 -3.96 -96.14
CA ALA A 197 3.93 -4.16 -95.61
C ALA A 197 3.87 -5.00 -94.33
N VAL A 198 4.98 -5.65 -94.01
CA VAL A 198 5.14 -6.41 -92.76
C VAL A 198 6.30 -5.81 -91.98
N GLY A 199 6.16 -5.74 -90.67
CA GLY A 199 7.16 -5.19 -89.77
C GLY A 199 7.33 -6.06 -88.55
N GLY A 200 8.52 -6.04 -87.95
CA GLY A 200 8.85 -6.83 -86.78
C GLY A 200 9.70 -6.05 -85.79
N TYR A 201 9.49 -6.31 -84.51
CA TYR A 201 10.36 -5.81 -83.45
C TYR A 201 10.49 -6.85 -82.34
N LYS A 202 11.72 -7.29 -82.09
CA LYS A 202 12.04 -8.42 -81.19
C LYS A 202 11.17 -9.65 -81.54
N SER A 203 10.37 -10.14 -80.59
CA SER A 203 9.53 -11.34 -80.74
C SER A 203 8.10 -11.05 -81.21
N GLN A 204 7.81 -9.86 -81.74
CA GLN A 204 6.48 -9.47 -82.22
C GLN A 204 6.54 -9.03 -83.68
N THR A 205 5.48 -9.34 -84.43
CA THR A 205 5.30 -8.98 -85.84
C THR A 205 3.98 -8.23 -86.02
N ALA A 206 3.90 -7.46 -87.10
CA ALA A 206 2.71 -6.73 -87.48
C ALA A 206 2.61 -6.62 -89.00
N VAL A 207 1.37 -6.48 -89.48
CA VAL A 207 1.06 -6.29 -90.89
C VAL A 207 0.36 -4.94 -91.03
N ALA A 208 0.82 -4.13 -91.98
CA ALA A 208 0.24 -2.85 -92.31
C ALA A 208 -0.37 -2.88 -93.72
N VAL A 209 -1.48 -2.18 -93.86
CA VAL A 209 -2.09 -1.86 -95.16
C VAL A 209 -2.35 -0.37 -95.23
N GLY A 210 -2.17 0.22 -96.39
CA GLY A 210 -2.38 1.65 -96.57
C GLY A 210 -2.72 2.02 -97.99
N THR A 211 -3.30 3.20 -98.11
CA THR A 211 -3.64 3.82 -99.38
C THR A 211 -2.95 5.17 -99.49
N GLY A 212 -2.65 5.59 -100.71
CA GLY A 212 -2.14 6.92 -100.96
C GLY A 212 -2.61 7.46 -102.30
N TYR A 213 -2.65 8.78 -102.41
CA TYR A 213 -3.04 9.48 -103.61
C TYR A 213 -2.10 10.66 -103.87
N ARG A 214 -1.64 10.79 -105.12
CA ARG A 214 -0.80 11.92 -105.55
C ARG A 214 -1.61 12.84 -106.44
N TYR A 215 -1.93 14.03 -105.92
CA TYR A 215 -2.79 15.00 -106.60
C TYR A 215 -2.07 15.65 -107.77
N ASN A 216 -0.81 16.01 -107.58
CA ASN A 216 0.09 16.57 -108.58
C ASN A 216 1.55 16.16 -108.25
N GLN A 217 2.54 16.61 -109.02
CA GLN A 217 3.93 16.27 -108.75
C GLN A 217 4.38 16.77 -107.36
N ASN A 218 3.81 17.87 -106.89
CA ASN A 218 4.20 18.60 -105.69
C ASN A 218 3.43 18.19 -104.42
N ILE A 219 2.34 17.42 -104.50
CA ILE A 219 1.44 17.12 -103.37
C ILE A 219 1.00 15.65 -103.42
N ALA A 220 1.29 14.92 -102.35
CA ALA A 220 0.81 13.56 -102.14
C ALA A 220 0.30 13.35 -100.71
N THR A 221 -0.69 12.47 -100.55
CA THR A 221 -1.18 12.04 -99.23
C THR A 221 -1.13 10.52 -99.12
N LYS A 222 -0.96 10.04 -97.89
CA LYS A 222 -1.09 8.63 -97.56
C LYS A 222 -1.73 8.43 -96.20
N ALA A 223 -2.40 7.30 -96.04
CA ALA A 223 -2.93 6.82 -94.78
C ALA A 223 -2.73 5.31 -94.70
N GLY A 224 -2.43 4.81 -93.50
CA GLY A 224 -2.19 3.39 -93.28
C GLY A 224 -2.67 2.95 -91.91
N VAL A 225 -3.05 1.68 -91.81
CA VAL A 225 -3.42 0.99 -90.58
C VAL A 225 -2.58 -0.28 -90.45
N ALA A 226 -2.17 -0.60 -89.24
CA ALA A 226 -1.38 -1.79 -88.94
C ALA A 226 -2.00 -2.59 -87.81
N PHE A 227 -1.90 -3.90 -87.96
CA PHE A 227 -2.41 -4.91 -87.07
C PHE A 227 -1.25 -5.75 -86.55
N SER A 228 -1.03 -5.70 -85.24
CA SER A 228 0.01 -6.48 -84.56
C SER A 228 -0.51 -7.84 -84.11
N GLN A 229 0.38 -8.85 -84.08
CA GLN A 229 0.04 -10.20 -83.64
C GLN A 229 -0.34 -10.18 -82.13
N GLY A 230 -1.65 -10.29 -81.85
CA GLY A 230 -2.22 -10.21 -80.50
C GLY A 230 -3.13 -9.01 -80.23
N GLY A 231 -3.59 -8.31 -81.27
CA GLY A 231 -4.79 -7.45 -81.20
C GLY A 231 -4.56 -5.94 -81.10
N GLY A 232 -3.32 -5.46 -81.20
CA GLY A 232 -3.03 -4.02 -81.22
C GLY A 232 -3.20 -3.43 -82.62
N ILE A 233 -3.91 -2.29 -82.72
CA ILE A 233 -4.13 -1.53 -83.95
C ILE A 233 -3.38 -0.20 -83.86
N THR A 234 -2.68 0.18 -84.92
CA THR A 234 -2.00 1.49 -85.02
C THR A 234 -2.31 2.09 -86.38
N TYR A 235 -2.39 3.41 -86.49
CA TYR A 235 -2.71 4.11 -87.73
C TYR A 235 -1.79 5.31 -87.94
N ASN A 236 -1.56 5.67 -89.20
CA ASN A 236 -0.91 6.92 -89.57
C ASN A 236 -1.63 7.59 -90.74
N ALA A 237 -1.48 8.90 -90.83
CA ALA A 237 -1.82 9.69 -92.00
C ALA A 237 -0.74 10.77 -92.18
N GLY A 238 -0.44 11.11 -93.43
CA GLY A 238 0.57 12.11 -93.75
C GLY A 238 0.34 12.75 -95.12
N VAL A 239 0.89 13.95 -95.27
CA VAL A 239 0.94 14.72 -96.51
C VAL A 239 2.38 15.06 -96.82
N ASN A 240 2.75 15.01 -98.10
CA ASN A 240 4.06 15.34 -98.61
C ASN A 240 3.93 16.51 -99.60
N PHE A 241 4.81 17.50 -99.45
CA PHE A 241 4.91 18.66 -100.32
C PHE A 241 6.33 18.76 -100.90
N GLU A 242 6.44 18.88 -102.22
CA GLU A 242 7.71 18.99 -102.95
C GLU A 242 7.72 20.30 -103.75
N TRP A 243 8.84 21.04 -103.78
CA TRP A 243 9.03 22.28 -104.56
C TRP A 243 10.32 22.24 -105.36
#